data_AF-B6BIZ8-F1
#
_entry.id   AF-B6BIZ8-F1
#
_cell.length_a   1.000
_cell.length_b   1.000
_cell.length_c   1.000
_cell.angle_alpha   90.00
_cell.angle_beta   90.00
_cell.angle_gamma   90.00
#
_symmetry.space_group_name_H-M   'P 1'
#
loop_
_entity.id
_entity.type
_entity.pdbx_description
1 polymer ?
#
loop_
_entity_poly.entity_id
_entity_poly.type
_entity_poly.pdbx_seq_one_letter_code
_entity_poly.pdbx_strand_id
1 'polypeptide(L)'
;MRRRKIVTTSLEEFDKTELVEKELVGKISLWMLRIIIKLGGSKEFLDKDNRFNKDSIACFLDVGQYTEMDSDDFKRSEVLAILKKNLIKLEKRKRVTSSKLLTKNIKQISKLMNLNIYEEQILEFKVLQNQYEILDETADLLGNTLNSSQTKKVLSVILNIPIKNINEAFKSTSKLSRSSIVSVECPLFNRQYHI
;
A
#
# COMPACT_ATOMS: atom_id res chain seq x y z
N MET A 1 -26.80 23.87 -2.11
CA MET A 1 -25.85 22.74 -1.91
C MET A 1 -24.63 23.28 -1.16
N ARG A 2 -24.53 23.00 0.14
CA ARG A 2 -23.43 23.49 0.99
C ARG A 2 -22.16 22.67 0.68
N ARG A 3 -21.26 23.24 -0.12
CA ARG A 3 -19.83 22.90 -0.04
C ARG A 3 -19.41 23.17 1.40
N ARG A 4 -19.03 22.14 2.15
CA ARG A 4 -18.26 22.34 3.39
C ARG A 4 -16.99 23.07 2.97
N LYS A 5 -16.90 24.36 3.30
CA LYS A 5 -15.64 25.09 3.35
C LYS A 5 -14.77 24.32 4.34
N ILE A 6 -13.74 23.63 3.85
CA ILE A 6 -12.59 23.32 4.69
C ILE A 6 -11.99 24.68 4.99
N VAL A 7 -12.07 25.02 6.27
CA VAL A 7 -11.64 26.29 6.84
C VAL A 7 -10.13 26.38 6.66
N THR A 8 -9.70 27.57 6.25
CA THR A 8 -8.34 28.04 6.15
C THR A 8 -7.59 27.80 7.47
N THR A 9 -6.61 26.90 7.49
CA THR A 9 -5.57 26.86 8.53
C THR A 9 -4.23 26.54 7.89
N SER A 10 -3.29 27.45 8.08
CA SER A 10 -1.88 27.45 7.66
C SER A 10 -1.13 26.14 7.92
N LEU A 11 -0.37 25.59 6.95
CA LEU A 11 0.82 24.73 7.17
C LEU A 11 0.73 23.78 8.38
N GLU A 12 -0.42 23.16 8.65
CA GLU A 12 -0.54 22.16 9.69
C GLU A 12 0.05 20.89 9.09
N GLU A 13 1.20 20.44 9.63
CA GLU A 13 1.82 19.18 9.25
C GLU A 13 0.77 18.08 9.31
N PHE A 14 0.39 17.54 8.15
CA PHE A 14 -0.58 16.45 8.05
C PHE A 14 -0.21 15.34 9.04
N ASP A 15 -1.04 15.12 10.06
CA ASP A 15 -0.76 14.12 11.08
C ASP A 15 -1.06 12.72 10.55
N LYS A 16 -0.01 12.06 10.06
CA LYS A 16 -0.08 10.68 9.57
C LYS A 16 -0.64 9.70 10.60
N THR A 17 -0.60 10.06 11.89
CA THR A 17 -1.12 9.20 12.96
C THR A 17 -2.64 9.16 13.04
N GLU A 18 -3.34 10.09 12.39
CA GLU A 18 -4.80 10.01 12.18
C GLU A 18 -5.20 8.87 11.25
N LEU A 19 -4.33 8.50 10.29
CA LEU A 19 -4.58 7.43 9.35
C LEU A 19 -3.95 6.10 9.77
N VAL A 20 -2.78 6.13 10.39
CA VAL A 20 -1.95 4.94 10.64
C VAL A 20 -1.20 5.07 11.95
N GLU A 21 -1.14 4.01 12.75
CA GLU A 21 -0.33 3.99 13.97
C GLU A 21 1.13 4.42 13.70
N LYS A 22 1.69 5.27 14.56
CA LYS A 22 3.03 5.89 14.39
C LYS A 22 4.13 4.88 14.04
N GLU A 23 4.09 3.69 14.63
CA GLU A 23 5.08 2.64 14.40
C GLU A 23 4.99 1.96 13.03
N LEU A 24 3.83 2.06 12.36
CA LEU A 24 3.53 1.50 11.05
C LEU A 24 3.69 2.49 9.90
N VAL A 25 3.72 3.80 10.16
CA VAL A 25 3.87 4.86 9.13
C VAL A 25 5.02 4.52 8.17
N GLY A 26 6.21 4.19 8.69
CA GLY A 26 7.35 3.87 7.83
C GLY A 26 7.15 2.63 6.95
N LYS A 27 6.38 1.64 7.42
CA LYS A 27 6.06 0.41 6.67
C LYS A 27 5.04 0.67 5.59
N ILE A 28 3.95 1.32 5.95
CA ILE A 28 2.89 1.67 5.02
C ILE A 28 3.41 2.61 3.94
N SER A 29 4.17 3.66 4.30
CA SER A 29 4.82 4.53 3.31
C SER A 29 5.75 3.76 2.37
N LEU A 30 6.53 2.79 2.86
CA LEU A 30 7.40 1.98 2.00
C LEU A 30 6.60 1.17 0.97
N TRP A 31 5.52 0.51 1.40
CA TRP A 31 4.67 -0.26 0.51
C TRP A 31 3.94 0.62 -0.50
N MET A 32 3.37 1.75 -0.06
CA MET A 32 2.74 2.74 -0.94
C MET A 32 3.71 3.25 -2.01
N LEU A 33 4.95 3.60 -1.62
CA LEU A 33 5.97 4.06 -2.56
C LEU A 33 6.39 2.99 -3.57
N ARG A 34 6.45 1.72 -3.17
CA ARG A 34 6.71 0.61 -4.10
C ARG A 34 5.58 0.45 -5.11
N ILE A 35 4.33 0.62 -4.68
CA ILE A 35 3.15 0.61 -5.56
C ILE A 35 3.25 1.74 -6.60
N ILE A 36 3.44 2.97 -6.13
CA ILE A 36 3.44 4.15 -7.00
C ILE A 36 4.65 4.14 -7.96
N ILE A 37 5.84 3.84 -7.46
CA ILE A 37 7.10 4.01 -8.21
C ILE A 37 7.52 2.75 -8.97
N LYS A 38 7.42 1.56 -8.36
CA LYS A 38 7.95 0.32 -8.97
C LYS A 38 6.89 -0.45 -9.77
N LEU A 39 5.61 -0.28 -9.45
CA LEU A 39 4.50 -1.00 -10.09
C LEU A 39 3.69 -0.15 -11.08
N GLY A 40 4.12 1.08 -11.34
CA GLY A 40 3.49 1.94 -12.34
C GLY A 40 2.28 2.73 -11.85
N GLY A 41 1.92 2.65 -10.57
CA GLY A 41 0.79 3.38 -9.97
C GLY A 41 0.90 4.91 -10.09
N SER A 42 2.08 5.45 -10.42
CA SER A 42 2.26 6.88 -10.68
C SER A 42 1.26 7.47 -11.69
N LYS A 43 0.87 6.72 -12.73
CA LYS A 43 -0.05 7.19 -13.78
C LYS A 43 -1.47 7.42 -13.26
N GLU A 44 -1.90 6.61 -12.31
CA GLU A 44 -3.19 6.75 -11.64
C GLU A 44 -3.10 7.71 -10.44
N PHE A 45 -1.91 7.84 -9.84
CA PHE A 45 -1.67 8.75 -8.72
C PHE A 45 -1.76 10.22 -9.13
N LEU A 46 -1.15 10.57 -10.27
CA LEU A 46 -1.18 11.88 -10.89
C LEU A 46 -1.71 11.70 -12.32
N ASP A 47 -2.75 12.42 -12.70
CA ASP A 47 -3.29 12.36 -14.05
C ASP A 47 -2.43 13.15 -15.08
N LYS A 48 -2.97 13.31 -16.29
CA LYS A 48 -2.32 14.05 -17.39
C LYS A 48 -2.26 15.56 -17.15
N ASP A 49 -3.14 16.08 -16.30
CA ASP A 49 -3.31 17.49 -15.98
C ASP A 49 -2.66 17.80 -14.61
N ASN A 50 -1.72 16.95 -14.15
CA ASN A 50 -1.02 17.01 -12.86
C ASN A 50 -1.94 17.04 -11.62
N ARG A 51 -3.18 16.55 -11.72
CA ARG A 51 -4.08 16.47 -10.57
C ARG A 51 -3.88 15.16 -9.84
N PHE A 52 -3.86 15.23 -8.51
CA PHE A 52 -3.82 14.05 -7.66
C PHE A 52 -5.19 13.37 -7.67
N ASN A 53 -5.18 12.04 -7.85
CA ASN A 53 -6.41 11.26 -7.78
C ASN A 53 -6.94 11.17 -6.34
N LYS A 54 -6.02 11.10 -5.36
CA LYS A 54 -6.33 11.13 -3.93
C LYS A 54 -5.33 11.99 -3.16
N ASP A 55 -5.78 13.13 -2.68
CA ASP A 55 -4.95 14.08 -1.91
C ASP A 55 -4.46 13.44 -0.60
N SER A 56 -5.23 12.53 -0.01
CA SER A 56 -4.85 11.75 1.19
C SER A 56 -3.51 11.03 1.00
N ILE A 57 -3.30 10.39 -0.16
CA ILE A 57 -2.07 9.69 -0.51
C ILE A 57 -0.91 10.69 -0.67
N ALA A 58 -1.16 11.85 -1.27
CA ALA A 58 -0.16 12.91 -1.43
C ALA A 58 0.30 13.46 -0.07
N CYS A 59 -0.66 13.81 0.80
CA CYS A 59 -0.40 14.27 2.16
C CYS A 59 0.37 13.22 2.98
N PHE A 60 -0.05 11.96 2.94
CA PHE A 60 0.63 10.88 3.67
C PHE A 60 2.07 10.64 3.19
N LEU A 61 2.39 10.93 1.93
CA LEU A 61 3.71 10.74 1.33
C LEU A 61 4.59 11.99 1.28
N ASP A 62 4.27 13.02 2.08
CA ASP A 62 5.03 14.27 2.21
C ASP A 62 5.10 15.09 0.90
N VAL A 63 4.07 14.96 0.07
CA VAL A 63 3.89 15.73 -1.17
C VAL A 63 2.52 16.44 -1.22
N GLY A 64 1.85 16.58 -0.07
CA GLY A 64 0.55 17.24 0.05
C GLY A 64 0.58 18.71 -0.35
N GLN A 65 1.71 19.41 -0.19
CA GLN A 65 1.83 20.81 -0.61
C GLN A 65 1.55 21.03 -2.11
N TYR A 66 1.71 20.01 -2.94
CA TYR A 66 1.43 20.09 -4.38
C TYR A 66 -0.06 19.95 -4.70
N THR A 67 -0.90 19.48 -3.76
CA THR A 67 -2.36 19.40 -3.97
C THR A 67 -3.03 20.77 -3.90
N GLU A 68 -2.38 21.73 -3.22
CA GLU A 68 -2.87 23.11 -3.09
C GLU A 68 -2.33 24.05 -4.17
N MET A 69 -1.30 23.63 -4.91
CA MET A 69 -0.71 24.38 -6.02
C MET A 69 -1.53 24.20 -7.30
N ASP A 70 -1.54 25.22 -8.16
CA ASP A 70 -2.11 25.06 -9.49
C ASP A 70 -1.26 24.06 -10.30
N SER A 71 -1.90 23.29 -11.19
CA SER A 71 -1.25 22.21 -11.96
C SER A 71 -0.11 22.69 -12.86
N ASP A 72 -0.09 23.99 -13.17
CA ASP A 72 0.92 24.65 -13.98
C ASP A 72 2.13 25.14 -13.16
N ASP A 73 2.02 25.19 -11.83
CA ASP A 73 3.05 25.71 -10.92
C ASP A 73 4.13 24.68 -10.57
N PHE A 74 3.88 23.40 -10.86
CA PHE A 74 4.84 22.33 -10.62
C PHE A 74 4.87 21.32 -11.75
N LYS A 75 5.99 20.61 -11.84
CA LYS A 75 6.13 19.52 -12.80
C LYS A 75 5.91 18.18 -12.12
N ARG A 76 5.18 17.28 -12.80
CA ARG A 76 5.07 15.86 -12.42
C ARG A 76 6.42 15.23 -12.01
N SER A 77 7.50 15.57 -12.72
CA SER A 77 8.83 15.06 -12.45
C SER A 77 9.36 15.42 -11.06
N GLU A 78 8.97 16.57 -10.53
CA GLU A 78 9.42 17.06 -9.21
C GLU A 78 8.79 16.22 -8.09
N VAL A 79 7.47 16.01 -8.15
CA VAL A 79 6.75 15.12 -7.21
C VAL A 79 7.34 13.72 -7.26
N LEU A 80 7.51 13.14 -8.46
CA LEU A 80 8.06 11.80 -8.61
C LEU A 80 9.52 11.70 -8.14
N ALA A 81 10.32 12.76 -8.25
CA ALA A 81 11.68 12.79 -7.72
C ALA A 81 11.70 12.73 -6.19
N ILE A 82 10.79 13.46 -5.52
CA ILE A 82 10.63 13.42 -4.05
C ILE A 82 10.23 12.01 -3.60
N LEU A 83 9.21 11.43 -4.22
CA LEU A 83 8.75 10.07 -3.90
C LEU A 83 9.87 9.03 -4.12
N LYS A 84 10.63 9.12 -5.21
CA LYS A 84 11.80 8.24 -5.46
C LYS A 84 12.87 8.40 -4.38
N LYS A 85 13.19 9.64 -3.97
CA LYS A 85 14.15 9.92 -2.90
C LYS A 85 13.68 9.31 -1.57
N ASN A 86 12.40 9.47 -1.23
CA ASN A 86 11.79 8.89 -0.04
C ASN A 86 11.81 7.36 -0.07
N LEU A 87 11.54 6.75 -1.22
CA LEU A 87 11.63 5.30 -1.41
C LEU A 87 13.05 4.81 -1.15
N ILE A 88 14.07 5.42 -1.77
CA ILE A 88 15.48 5.04 -1.56
C ILE A 88 15.87 5.18 -0.08
N LYS A 89 15.43 6.25 0.58
CA LYS A 89 15.68 6.47 2.02
C LYS A 89 15.07 5.36 2.88
N LEU A 90 13.85 4.94 2.58
CA LEU A 90 13.15 3.87 3.31
C LEU A 90 13.73 2.48 3.02
N GLU A 91 14.11 2.19 1.76
CA GLU A 91 14.72 0.90 1.40
C GLU A 91 16.09 0.67 2.05
N LYS A 92 16.83 1.76 2.34
CA LYS A 92 18.11 1.69 3.05
C LYS A 92 17.96 1.48 4.56
N ARG A 93 16.76 1.63 5.14
CA ARG A 93 16.56 1.44 6.58
C ARG A 93 16.69 -0.04 6.92
N LYS A 94 17.58 -0.37 7.86
CA LYS A 94 17.79 -1.75 8.34
C LYS A 94 16.54 -2.39 8.93
N ARG A 95 15.64 -1.60 9.51
CA ARG A 95 14.39 -2.07 10.09
C ARG A 95 13.28 -1.07 9.81
N VAL A 96 12.22 -1.58 9.23
CA VAL A 96 10.93 -0.91 9.12
C VAL A 96 10.03 -1.64 10.11
N THR A 97 9.61 -0.92 11.15
CA THR A 97 8.92 -1.50 12.30
C THR A 97 7.51 -1.96 11.96
N SER A 98 7.05 -2.96 12.70
CA SER A 98 5.64 -3.35 12.77
C SER A 98 5.13 -3.13 14.18
N SER A 99 3.82 -3.20 14.35
CA SER A 99 3.24 -3.26 15.69
C SER A 99 3.66 -4.53 16.42
N LYS A 100 4.05 -4.38 17.69
CA LYS A 100 4.43 -5.51 18.55
C LYS A 100 3.27 -6.50 18.71
N LEU A 101 2.04 -5.99 18.82
CA LEU A 101 0.83 -6.81 18.95
C LEU A 101 0.56 -7.60 17.68
N LEU A 102 0.56 -6.93 16.52
CA LEU A 102 0.38 -7.58 15.23
C LEU A 102 1.45 -8.66 15.00
N THR A 103 2.72 -8.32 15.26
CA THR A 103 3.84 -9.28 15.13
C THR A 103 3.63 -10.49 16.02
N LYS A 104 3.20 -10.30 17.27
CA LYS A 104 2.90 -11.40 18.21
C LYS A 104 1.76 -12.27 17.69
N ASN A 105 0.66 -11.67 17.23
CA ASN A 105 -0.50 -12.39 16.72
C ASN A 105 -0.15 -13.21 15.48
N ILE A 106 0.58 -12.61 14.52
CA ILE A 106 1.07 -13.31 13.33
C ILE A 106 1.99 -14.46 13.71
N LYS A 107 2.86 -14.29 14.71
CA LYS A 107 3.74 -15.38 15.18
C LYS A 107 2.96 -16.53 15.83
N GLN A 108 1.89 -16.23 16.56
CA GLN A 108 1.02 -17.27 17.13
C GLN A 108 0.29 -18.06 16.03
N ILE A 109 -0.32 -17.36 15.07
CA ILE A 109 -0.98 -17.97 13.91
C ILE A 109 0.03 -18.79 13.10
N SER A 110 1.22 -18.23 12.85
CA SER A 110 2.31 -18.89 12.16
C SER A 110 2.74 -20.19 12.84
N LYS A 111 2.85 -20.21 14.17
CA LYS A 111 3.17 -21.43 14.91
C LYS A 111 2.09 -22.50 14.78
N LEU A 112 0.82 -22.13 14.82
CA LEU A 112 -0.31 -23.06 14.68
C LEU A 112 -0.39 -23.64 13.26
N MET A 113 -0.16 -22.79 12.25
CA MET A 113 -0.26 -23.13 10.83
C MET A 113 1.07 -23.64 10.24
N ASN A 114 2.15 -23.59 11.02
CA ASN A 114 3.53 -23.80 10.60
C ASN A 114 3.94 -22.90 9.41
N LEU A 115 3.59 -21.61 9.40
CA LEU A 115 3.92 -20.70 8.30
C LEU A 115 5.42 -20.39 8.25
N ASN A 116 5.95 -20.18 7.05
CA ASN A 116 7.30 -19.66 6.87
C ASN A 116 7.33 -18.12 6.94
N ILE A 117 8.53 -17.54 6.97
CA ILE A 117 8.72 -16.09 7.09
C ILE A 117 8.07 -15.27 5.96
N TYR A 118 8.01 -15.80 4.74
CA TYR A 118 7.36 -15.13 3.62
C TYR A 118 5.83 -15.18 3.71
N GLU A 119 5.29 -16.31 4.15
CA GLU A 119 3.84 -16.46 4.42
C GLU A 119 3.40 -15.52 5.56
N GLU A 120 4.23 -15.35 6.60
CA GLU A 120 4.00 -14.34 7.65
C GLU A 120 3.96 -12.91 7.09
N GLN A 121 4.89 -12.56 6.20
CA GLN A 121 4.93 -11.21 5.57
C GLN A 121 3.73 -10.96 4.65
N ILE A 122 3.31 -11.97 3.89
CA ILE A 122 2.10 -11.91 3.05
C ILE A 122 0.86 -11.69 3.92
N LEU A 123 0.75 -12.45 5.02
CA LEU A 123 -0.35 -12.31 5.97
C LEU A 123 -0.35 -10.92 6.61
N GLU A 124 0.82 -10.43 7.04
CA GLU A 124 0.97 -9.10 7.60
C GLU A 124 0.49 -8.02 6.63
N PHE A 125 0.91 -8.09 5.37
CA PHE A 125 0.47 -7.16 4.35
C PHE A 125 -1.05 -7.19 4.16
N LYS A 126 -1.65 -8.39 4.08
CA LYS A 126 -3.10 -8.49 3.89
C LYS A 126 -3.89 -7.94 5.09
N VAL A 127 -3.43 -8.20 6.31
CA VAL A 127 -4.06 -7.64 7.52
C VAL A 127 -3.96 -6.12 7.51
N LEU A 128 -2.78 -5.57 7.23
CA LEU A 128 -2.57 -4.12 7.21
C LEU A 128 -3.32 -3.44 6.07
N GLN A 129 -3.39 -4.05 4.88
CA GLN A 129 -4.19 -3.54 3.77
C GLN A 129 -5.68 -3.48 4.13
N ASN A 130 -6.21 -4.53 4.77
CA ASN A 130 -7.62 -4.55 5.20
C ASN A 130 -7.90 -3.57 6.36
N GLN A 131 -6.91 -3.26 7.20
CA GLN A 131 -7.07 -2.40 8.37
C GLN A 131 -6.93 -0.92 8.04
N TYR A 132 -6.02 -0.55 7.14
CA TYR A 132 -5.68 0.84 6.86
C TYR A 132 -6.11 1.21 5.44
N GLU A 133 -7.21 1.97 5.35
CA GLU A 133 -7.80 2.44 4.11
C GLU A 133 -6.75 3.07 3.18
N ILE A 134 -5.86 3.92 3.70
CA ILE A 134 -4.82 4.58 2.89
C ILE A 134 -3.92 3.61 2.10
N LEU A 135 -3.67 2.40 2.63
CA LEU A 135 -2.88 1.38 1.95
C LEU A 135 -3.71 0.67 0.87
N ASP A 136 -4.99 0.41 1.13
CA ASP A 136 -5.93 -0.17 0.18
C ASP A 136 -6.19 0.79 -1.00
N GLU A 137 -6.47 2.06 -0.69
CA GLU A 137 -6.62 3.14 -1.67
C GLU A 137 -5.40 3.29 -2.57
N THR A 138 -4.20 3.06 -2.01
CA THR A 138 -2.98 3.09 -2.81
C THR A 138 -2.86 1.87 -3.71
N ALA A 139 -3.31 0.70 -3.26
CA ALA A 139 -3.31 -0.51 -4.09
C ALA A 139 -4.27 -0.39 -5.29
N ASP A 140 -5.38 0.33 -5.15
CA ASP A 140 -6.32 0.64 -6.25
C ASP A 140 -5.68 1.41 -7.41
N LEU A 141 -4.58 2.12 -7.18
CA LEU A 141 -3.80 2.81 -8.23
C LEU A 141 -3.18 1.82 -9.25
N LEU A 142 -3.16 0.52 -8.95
CA LEU A 142 -2.75 -0.52 -9.89
C LEU A 142 -3.88 -0.96 -10.84
N GLY A 143 -5.08 -0.45 -10.62
CA GLY A 143 -6.29 -0.78 -11.37
C GLY A 143 -7.04 -1.99 -10.82
N ASN A 144 -8.32 -2.09 -11.21
CA ASN A 144 -9.29 -3.02 -10.60
C ASN A 144 -9.28 -4.44 -11.18
N THR A 145 -8.34 -4.78 -12.08
CA THR A 145 -8.34 -6.06 -12.80
C THR A 145 -6.95 -6.67 -12.86
N LEU A 146 -6.46 -7.15 -11.72
CA LEU A 146 -5.26 -8.00 -11.68
C LEU A 146 -5.68 -9.46 -11.71
N ASN A 147 -5.12 -10.23 -12.65
CA ASN A 147 -5.21 -11.69 -12.59
C ASN A 147 -4.24 -12.26 -11.55
N SER A 148 -4.40 -13.54 -11.21
CA SER A 148 -3.58 -14.20 -10.17
C SER A 148 -2.06 -14.09 -10.40
N SER A 149 -1.60 -14.16 -11.65
CA SER A 149 -0.17 -14.02 -11.98
C SER A 149 0.32 -12.60 -11.75
N GLN A 150 -0.48 -11.59 -12.13
CA GLN A 150 -0.18 -10.19 -11.89
C GLN A 150 -0.18 -9.87 -10.40
N THR A 151 -1.16 -10.36 -9.62
CA THR A 151 -1.19 -10.17 -8.17
C THR A 151 0.04 -10.76 -7.49
N LYS A 152 0.51 -11.94 -7.90
CA LYS A 152 1.75 -12.54 -7.37
C LYS A 152 2.98 -11.68 -7.70
N LYS A 153 3.07 -11.13 -8.91
CA LYS A 153 4.15 -10.20 -9.28
C LYS A 153 4.10 -8.91 -8.46
N VAL A 154 2.90 -8.34 -8.26
CA VAL A 154 2.68 -7.16 -7.42
C VAL A 154 3.15 -7.42 -5.99
N LEU A 155 2.71 -8.52 -5.36
CA LEU A 155 3.13 -8.88 -4.00
C LEU A 155 4.64 -9.08 -3.89
N SER A 156 5.27 -9.69 -4.90
CA SER A 156 6.73 -9.86 -4.96
C SER A 156 7.46 -8.52 -4.87
N VAL A 157 6.98 -7.50 -5.59
CA VAL A 157 7.57 -6.15 -5.58
C VAL A 157 7.27 -5.40 -4.29
N ILE A 158 6.02 -5.41 -3.81
CA ILE A 158 5.62 -4.70 -2.59
C ILE A 158 6.38 -5.23 -1.37
N LEU A 159 6.45 -6.55 -1.22
CA LEU A 159 7.07 -7.19 -0.08
C LEU A 159 8.59 -7.38 -0.23
N ASN A 160 9.11 -7.16 -1.45
CA ASN A 160 10.50 -7.48 -1.81
C ASN A 160 10.85 -8.95 -1.51
N ILE A 161 9.93 -9.84 -1.88
CA ILE A 161 10.06 -11.30 -1.75
C ILE A 161 10.29 -11.88 -3.15
N PRO A 162 11.24 -12.81 -3.34
CA PRO A 162 11.44 -13.45 -4.64
C PRO A 162 10.14 -14.10 -5.15
N ILE A 163 9.83 -13.89 -6.43
CA ILE A 163 8.59 -14.39 -7.05
C ILE A 163 8.41 -15.91 -6.88
N LYS A 164 9.51 -16.67 -6.82
CA LYS A 164 9.49 -18.11 -6.54
C LYS A 164 8.82 -18.42 -5.19
N ASN A 165 9.17 -17.67 -4.14
CA ASN A 165 8.60 -17.87 -2.80
C ASN A 165 7.16 -17.38 -2.72
N ILE A 166 6.80 -16.30 -3.43
CA ILE A 166 5.39 -15.90 -3.59
C ILE A 166 4.59 -17.01 -4.28
N ASN A 167 5.11 -17.58 -5.36
CA ASN A 167 4.44 -18.66 -6.07
C ASN A 167 4.25 -19.90 -5.18
N GLU A 168 5.26 -20.26 -4.37
CA GLU A 168 5.18 -21.34 -3.38
C GLU A 168 4.12 -21.08 -2.31
N ALA A 169 4.04 -19.85 -1.78
CA ALA A 169 3.06 -19.45 -0.78
C ALA A 169 1.60 -19.49 -1.27
N PHE A 170 1.38 -19.49 -2.60
CA PHE A 170 0.06 -19.56 -3.24
C PHE A 170 -0.12 -20.78 -4.14
N LYS A 171 0.67 -21.86 -3.94
CA LYS A 171 0.33 -23.16 -4.52
C LYS A 171 -0.98 -23.65 -3.90
N SER A 172 -1.80 -24.39 -4.63
CA SER A 172 -3.04 -25.00 -4.10
C SER A 172 -2.81 -25.87 -2.87
N THR A 173 -1.60 -26.43 -2.74
CA THR A 173 -1.16 -27.23 -1.60
C THR A 173 -0.58 -26.42 -0.43
N SER A 174 -0.43 -25.11 -0.60
CA SER A 174 0.12 -24.21 0.43
C SER A 174 -0.82 -24.06 1.62
N LYS A 175 -0.25 -23.69 2.77
CA LYS A 175 -1.02 -23.50 4.01
C LYS A 175 -1.99 -22.34 3.88
N LEU A 176 -1.58 -21.24 3.23
CA LEU A 176 -2.43 -20.08 2.98
C LEU A 176 -3.63 -20.43 2.10
N SER A 177 -3.43 -21.16 1.01
CA SER A 177 -4.54 -21.57 0.13
C SER A 177 -5.47 -22.61 0.76
N ARG A 178 -4.94 -23.56 1.53
CA ARG A 178 -5.76 -24.60 2.18
C ARG A 178 -6.57 -24.09 3.38
N SER A 179 -6.08 -23.05 4.05
CA SER A 179 -6.76 -22.45 5.21
C SER A 179 -7.69 -21.30 4.85
N SER A 180 -7.67 -20.84 3.60
CA SER A 180 -8.42 -19.67 3.12
C SER A 180 -8.12 -18.37 3.90
N ILE A 181 -7.01 -18.33 4.66
CA ILE A 181 -6.62 -17.13 5.42
C ILE A 181 -6.19 -16.01 4.48
N VAL A 182 -5.54 -16.36 3.36
CA VAL A 182 -5.20 -15.43 2.28
C VAL A 182 -5.46 -16.11 0.94
N SER A 183 -6.43 -15.61 0.19
CA SER A 183 -6.72 -16.03 -1.19
C SER A 183 -6.18 -14.99 -2.19
N VAL A 184 -5.61 -15.46 -3.30
CA VAL A 184 -5.38 -14.61 -4.48
C VAL A 184 -6.60 -14.81 -5.36
N GLU A 185 -7.65 -14.06 -5.07
CA GLU A 185 -8.84 -14.07 -5.89
C GLU A 185 -8.65 -13.16 -7.11
N CYS A 186 -9.10 -13.66 -8.26
CA CYS A 186 -9.27 -12.86 -9.46
C CYS A 186 -10.63 -12.12 -9.32
N PRO A 187 -10.72 -10.80 -9.55
CA PRO A 187 -11.94 -10.03 -9.29
C PRO A 187 -13.18 -10.43 -10.11
N LEU A 188 -13.10 -11.43 -11.00
CA LEU A 188 -14.23 -11.92 -11.78
C LEU A 188 -15.25 -12.75 -10.98
N PHE A 189 -15.01 -13.04 -9.70
CA PHE A 189 -15.92 -13.87 -8.88
C PHE A 189 -16.45 -13.23 -7.60
N ASN A 190 -16.09 -11.98 -7.26
CA ASN A 190 -16.43 -11.44 -5.93
C ASN A 190 -17.04 -10.03 -5.89
N ARG A 191 -17.68 -9.59 -6.98
CA ARG A 191 -18.78 -8.62 -6.86
C ARG A 191 -20.09 -9.36 -6.68
N GLN A 192 -20.29 -9.98 -5.53
CA GLN A 192 -21.66 -10.12 -5.02
C GLN A 192 -22.09 -8.73 -4.58
N TYR A 193 -22.87 -8.09 -5.46
CA TYR A 193 -23.75 -7.01 -5.08
C TYR A 193 -24.62 -7.53 -3.93
N HIS A 194 -24.33 -7.10 -2.70
CA HIS A 194 -25.37 -7.04 -1.69
C HIS A 194 -26.21 -5.79 -1.99
N ILE A 195 -27.50 -6.06 -2.09
CA ILE A 195 -28.63 -5.22 -2.52
C ILE A 195 -28.67 -3.89 -1.77
#